data_AF-A0A246NAT7-F1
#
_entry.id   AF-A0A246NAT7-F1
#
_cell.length_a   1.000
_cell.length_b   1.000
_cell.length_c   1.000
_cell.angle_alpha   90.00
_cell.angle_beta   90.00
_cell.angle_gamma   90.00
#
_symmetry.space_group_name_H-M   'P 1'
#
loop_
_entity.id
_entity.type
_entity.pdbx_description
1 polymer ?
#
loop_
_entity_poly.entity_id
_entity_poly.type
_entity_poly.pdbx_seq_one_letter_code
_entity_poly.pdbx_strand_id
1 'polypeptide(L)'
;SIVYIHFRNALSDWEVLGSVQAGADGSWVYETDRISPGSYQFSASNNAQAHNSNSDFALTIVSDAALTPQIISAYDNFGKVTGALKSGATTDDATPEIRGVAEANSVVFIEYRSLNGNWKTGHSIKTDHAGNWSFIPEENLHSGSWQFIAKADESGEQSLPFDLNIQPEVPVILGAFDDSLPSTGLIQHGGFTDDLTPILKGTGFPGQIITIEYGQFGNPWVAGGTTVVDKDGNWSWQSPGLKEQTGWEFRASNTNQPGTPKWSNTFAINVTDSGKESQGYLWDFNDGTLQGWKAAGKYGQSGELTVKKWSGNGTNQLGSMTNGTTDGYNGEVAYRTIIVEKGKTYEVSYDALQHTSSGDYKSKLGMSIDGQSVIPETLQKTSWTHYTGYYTATETKKVKVAITNGTSSRNGNDFAIDNIGIKPVEEKTDNHLANIKTNNEVISLSGEQSSFDLANLLTEKGTVNTINMSDKIDNDLLVDVKTILQHGEMNLFIENSNTQMKVNGDNGDVVKLKDLIPESENNVSWVQQNGTVTIAGIDYSVYNHGDAELLVQEGVKVELV
;
A
#
# COMPACT_ATOMS: atom_id res chain seq x y z
N SER A 1 22.86 -59.18 -39.16
CA SER A 1 22.05 -60.35 -38.74
C SER A 1 21.20 -59.95 -37.57
N ILE A 2 20.01 -60.52 -37.40
CA ILE A 2 19.20 -60.28 -36.20
C ILE A 2 19.79 -61.10 -35.05
N VAL A 3 19.94 -60.46 -33.90
CA VAL A 3 20.31 -61.05 -32.61
C VAL A 3 19.08 -61.01 -31.72
N TYR A 4 18.66 -62.16 -31.20
CA TYR A 4 17.61 -62.30 -30.22
C TYR A 4 18.22 -62.38 -28.82
N ILE A 5 17.69 -61.59 -27.90
CA ILE A 5 18.09 -61.57 -26.50
C ILE A 5 17.06 -62.41 -25.74
N HIS A 6 17.54 -63.47 -25.09
CA HIS A 6 16.77 -64.35 -24.24
C HIS A 6 17.11 -64.07 -22.79
N PHE A 7 16.13 -64.21 -21.90
CA PHE A 7 16.35 -64.11 -20.47
C PHE A 7 15.53 -65.13 -19.69
N ARG A 8 15.93 -65.40 -18.45
CA ARG A 8 15.14 -66.15 -17.47
C ARG A 8 15.49 -65.74 -16.05
N ASN A 9 14.55 -65.90 -15.14
CA ASN A 9 14.83 -65.99 -13.71
C ASN A 9 15.36 -67.41 -13.41
N ALA A 10 16.17 -67.58 -12.37
CA ALA A 10 16.83 -68.85 -12.01
C ALA A 10 15.88 -70.07 -11.87
N LEU A 11 14.56 -69.84 -11.74
CA LEU A 11 13.53 -70.85 -11.60
C LEU A 11 12.51 -70.87 -12.75
N SER A 12 12.67 -70.05 -13.80
CA SER A 12 11.75 -69.96 -14.93
C SER A 12 12.31 -70.59 -16.20
N ASP A 13 11.41 -70.87 -17.14
CA ASP A 13 11.78 -71.18 -18.51
C ASP A 13 12.39 -69.95 -19.21
N TRP A 14 13.15 -70.20 -20.27
CA TRP A 14 13.70 -69.14 -21.12
C TRP A 14 12.61 -68.47 -21.95
N GLU A 15 12.66 -67.16 -22.02
CA GLU A 15 11.80 -66.36 -22.87
C GLU A 15 12.59 -65.32 -23.66
N VAL A 16 12.00 -64.85 -24.76
CA VAL A 16 12.59 -63.82 -25.62
C VAL A 16 12.29 -62.45 -25.02
N LEU A 17 13.34 -61.74 -24.62
CA LEU A 17 13.25 -60.35 -24.16
C LEU A 17 13.05 -59.38 -25.34
N GLY A 18 13.76 -59.63 -26.44
CA GLY A 18 13.66 -58.81 -27.65
C GLY A 18 14.67 -59.18 -28.72
N SER A 19 14.85 -58.30 -29.71
CA SER A 19 15.83 -58.50 -30.78
C SER A 19 16.42 -57.19 -31.29
N VAL A 20 17.64 -57.25 -31.82
CA VAL A 20 18.35 -56.12 -32.43
C VAL A 20 19.09 -56.55 -33.69
N GLN A 21 19.24 -55.64 -34.66
CA GLN A 21 20.06 -55.86 -35.83
C GLN A 21 21.54 -55.59 -35.51
N ALA A 22 22.41 -56.60 -35.69
CA ALA A 22 23.85 -56.42 -35.59
C ALA A 22 24.43 -55.66 -36.80
N GLY A 23 25.43 -54.82 -36.52
CA GLY A 23 26.20 -54.06 -37.50
C GLY A 23 27.08 -54.93 -38.41
N ALA A 24 27.68 -54.30 -39.42
CA ALA A 24 28.52 -54.99 -40.41
C ALA A 24 29.78 -55.63 -39.81
N ASP A 25 30.24 -55.12 -38.66
CA ASP A 25 31.36 -55.62 -37.88
C ASP A 25 30.95 -56.65 -36.81
N GLY A 26 29.66 -56.97 -36.70
CA GLY A 26 29.12 -57.91 -35.72
C GLY A 26 28.79 -57.30 -34.35
N SER A 27 29.00 -56.00 -34.13
CA SER A 27 28.62 -55.31 -32.90
C SER A 27 27.10 -55.08 -32.82
N TRP A 28 26.56 -55.03 -31.60
CA TRP A 28 25.16 -54.72 -31.36
C TRP A 28 24.98 -54.14 -29.95
N VAL A 29 23.94 -53.32 -29.79
CA VAL A 29 23.53 -52.73 -28.51
C VAL A 29 22.02 -52.89 -28.40
N TYR A 30 21.54 -53.47 -27.30
CA TYR A 30 20.11 -53.64 -27.05
C TYR A 30 19.76 -52.93 -25.74
N GLU A 31 18.80 -52.01 -25.82
CA GLU A 31 18.21 -51.34 -24.67
C GLU A 31 16.88 -52.03 -24.34
N THR A 32 16.72 -52.43 -23.08
CA THR A 32 15.55 -53.18 -22.60
C THR A 32 14.70 -52.30 -21.68
N ASP A 33 13.39 -52.57 -21.61
CA ASP A 33 12.54 -52.04 -20.57
C ASP A 33 12.99 -52.52 -19.18
N ARG A 34 12.57 -51.84 -18.12
CA ARG A 34 12.96 -52.18 -16.73
C ARG A 34 12.60 -53.64 -16.41
N ILE A 35 13.62 -54.43 -16.09
CA ILE A 35 13.47 -55.77 -15.52
C ILE A 35 13.43 -55.63 -14.00
N SER A 36 12.42 -56.22 -13.35
CA SER A 36 12.27 -56.20 -11.90
C SER A 36 13.50 -56.74 -11.18
N PRO A 37 13.75 -56.35 -9.92
CA PRO A 37 14.82 -56.93 -9.11
C PRO A 37 14.76 -58.46 -9.07
N GLY A 38 15.91 -59.09 -9.22
CA GLY A 38 16.00 -60.54 -9.30
C GLY A 38 17.35 -61.02 -9.82
N SER A 39 17.55 -62.33 -9.78
CA SER A 39 18.71 -62.97 -10.39
C SER A 39 18.33 -63.55 -11.74
N TYR A 40 18.99 -63.06 -12.78
CA TYR A 40 18.68 -63.40 -14.15
C TYR A 40 19.88 -64.00 -14.88
N GLN A 41 19.57 -64.80 -15.89
CA GLN A 41 20.53 -65.22 -16.90
C GLN A 41 20.07 -64.67 -18.25
N PHE A 42 21.03 -64.15 -19.02
CA PHE A 42 20.82 -63.63 -20.36
C PHE A 42 21.62 -64.44 -21.37
N SER A 43 21.05 -64.64 -22.56
CA SER A 43 21.72 -65.30 -23.68
C SER A 43 21.38 -64.58 -24.97
N ALA A 44 22.37 -64.41 -25.85
CA ALA A 44 22.15 -63.91 -27.21
C ALA A 44 22.18 -65.08 -28.21
N SER A 45 21.22 -65.13 -29.13
CA SER A 45 21.19 -66.12 -30.21
C SER A 45 20.75 -65.50 -31.53
N ASN A 46 20.96 -66.22 -32.62
CA ASN A 46 20.44 -65.85 -33.95
C ASN A 46 19.06 -66.49 -34.22
N ASN A 47 18.40 -67.05 -33.20
CA ASN A 47 17.13 -67.77 -33.32
C ASN A 47 16.16 -67.39 -32.20
N ALA A 48 14.96 -66.95 -32.55
CA ALA A 48 13.91 -66.59 -31.57
C ALA A 48 13.40 -67.79 -30.75
N GLN A 49 13.51 -69.03 -31.26
CA GLN A 49 12.97 -70.22 -30.61
C GLN A 49 14.04 -71.06 -29.89
N ALA A 50 15.30 -70.64 -29.94
CA ALA A 50 16.40 -71.36 -29.31
C ALA A 50 17.42 -70.39 -28.71
N HIS A 51 17.82 -70.61 -27.46
CA HIS A 51 18.94 -69.91 -26.84
C HIS A 51 20.24 -70.71 -27.03
N ASN A 52 21.39 -70.05 -26.90
CA ASN A 52 22.71 -70.68 -27.08
C ASN A 52 23.43 -70.76 -25.72
N SER A 53 23.42 -71.94 -25.09
CA SER A 53 23.88 -72.15 -23.71
C SER A 53 25.41 -72.09 -23.49
N ASN A 54 26.20 -71.70 -24.48
CA ASN A 54 27.66 -71.78 -24.39
C ASN A 54 28.30 -70.57 -23.68
N SER A 55 27.52 -69.52 -23.37
CA SER A 55 28.01 -68.31 -22.69
C SER A 55 26.88 -67.46 -22.12
N ASP A 56 26.13 -68.00 -21.14
CA ASP A 56 25.09 -67.24 -20.44
C ASP A 56 25.73 -66.13 -19.59
N PHE A 57 25.18 -64.91 -19.68
CA PHE A 57 25.55 -63.78 -18.84
C PHE A 57 24.65 -63.73 -17.61
N ALA A 58 25.21 -63.97 -16.43
CA ALA A 58 24.49 -63.84 -15.18
C ALA A 58 24.49 -62.37 -14.71
N LEU A 59 23.31 -61.86 -14.37
CA LEU A 59 23.13 -60.52 -13.84
C LEU A 59 22.20 -60.59 -12.63
N THR A 60 22.70 -60.14 -11.48
CA THR A 60 21.85 -59.87 -10.33
C THR A 60 21.43 -58.41 -10.40
N ILE A 61 20.16 -58.19 -10.68
CA ILE A 61 19.53 -56.89 -10.56
C ILE A 61 19.13 -56.78 -9.09
N VAL A 62 19.95 -56.07 -8.32
CA VAL A 62 19.59 -55.77 -6.93
C VAL A 62 18.41 -54.81 -6.93
N SER A 63 17.46 -55.04 -6.03
CA SER A 63 16.55 -53.99 -5.63
C SER A 63 17.43 -52.94 -5.00
N ASP A 64 17.57 -51.79 -5.65
CA ASP A 64 17.76 -50.59 -4.86
C ASP A 64 16.50 -50.51 -3.99
N ALA A 65 16.60 -50.23 -2.70
CA ALA A 65 15.39 -49.83 -1.99
C ALA A 65 14.84 -48.65 -2.81
N ALA A 66 13.61 -48.73 -3.33
CA ALA A 66 13.09 -47.70 -4.24
C ALA A 66 13.44 -46.33 -3.65
N LEU A 67 14.30 -45.58 -4.32
CA LEU A 67 14.79 -44.32 -3.77
C LEU A 67 13.55 -43.48 -3.50
N THR A 68 13.21 -43.28 -2.22
CA THR A 68 12.11 -42.42 -1.84
C THR A 68 12.32 -41.09 -2.56
N PRO A 69 11.40 -40.66 -3.44
CA PRO A 69 11.60 -39.44 -4.20
C PRO A 69 11.92 -38.29 -3.27
N GLN A 70 12.83 -37.41 -3.68
CA GLN A 70 13.24 -36.26 -2.90
C GLN A 70 12.97 -34.99 -3.67
N ILE A 71 12.43 -34.00 -2.98
CA ILE A 71 12.37 -32.62 -3.47
C ILE A 71 13.66 -31.93 -3.03
N ILE A 72 14.48 -31.49 -3.98
CA ILE A 72 15.81 -30.93 -3.69
C ILE A 72 15.80 -29.40 -3.65
N SER A 73 14.93 -28.77 -4.43
CA SER A 73 14.82 -27.31 -4.54
C SER A 73 13.51 -26.93 -5.22
N ALA A 74 13.08 -25.70 -5.06
CA ALA A 74 12.20 -25.05 -6.02
C ALA A 74 12.98 -23.98 -6.80
N TYR A 75 12.41 -23.43 -7.87
CA TYR A 75 13.00 -22.34 -8.61
C TYR A 75 11.97 -21.21 -8.78
N ASP A 76 12.36 -20.02 -8.33
CA ASP A 76 11.66 -18.77 -8.52
C ASP A 76 12.09 -18.15 -9.85
N ASN A 77 11.14 -17.94 -10.75
CA ASN A 77 11.38 -17.23 -12.01
C ASN A 77 10.58 -15.92 -12.15
N PHE A 78 10.04 -15.41 -11.04
CA PHE A 78 9.22 -14.20 -11.00
C PHE A 78 9.89 -13.08 -10.18
N GLY A 79 9.50 -11.84 -10.42
CA GLY A 79 9.98 -10.70 -9.63
C GLY A 79 11.48 -10.36 -9.79
N LYS A 80 11.99 -9.56 -8.84
CA LYS A 80 13.40 -9.08 -8.83
C LYS A 80 14.38 -10.11 -8.26
N VAL A 81 13.91 -10.96 -7.35
CA VAL A 81 14.74 -11.95 -6.66
C VAL A 81 14.38 -13.34 -7.19
N THR A 82 15.04 -13.72 -8.28
CA THR A 82 14.87 -15.05 -8.89
C THR A 82 15.97 -16.01 -8.47
N GLY A 83 15.72 -17.31 -8.61
CA GLY A 83 16.73 -18.35 -8.39
C GLY A 83 16.23 -19.57 -7.63
N ALA A 84 17.18 -20.42 -7.23
CA ALA A 84 16.86 -21.65 -6.51
C ALA A 84 16.45 -21.37 -5.05
N LEU A 85 15.34 -21.97 -4.65
CA LEU A 85 14.74 -21.89 -3.32
C LEU A 85 14.98 -23.21 -2.54
N LYS A 86 15.17 -23.07 -1.23
CA LYS A 86 15.19 -24.19 -0.29
C LYS A 86 13.83 -24.30 0.41
N SER A 87 13.55 -25.46 1.02
CA SER A 87 12.35 -25.64 1.85
C SER A 87 12.30 -24.59 2.96
N GLY A 88 11.13 -23.98 3.15
CA GLY A 88 10.87 -22.87 4.07
C GLY A 88 11.11 -21.47 3.47
N ALA A 89 11.57 -21.36 2.22
CA ALA A 89 11.79 -20.07 1.59
C ALA A 89 10.48 -19.33 1.26
N THR A 90 10.58 -17.99 1.20
CA THR A 90 9.53 -17.11 0.68
C THR A 90 9.82 -16.76 -0.77
N THR A 91 8.78 -16.69 -1.60
CA THR A 91 8.87 -16.34 -3.03
C THR A 91 7.63 -15.56 -3.45
N ASP A 92 7.78 -14.66 -4.41
CA ASP A 92 6.67 -13.97 -5.07
C ASP A 92 6.18 -14.68 -6.35
N ASP A 93 6.86 -15.77 -6.74
CA ASP A 93 6.42 -16.71 -7.78
C ASP A 93 5.36 -17.67 -7.22
N ALA A 94 4.20 -17.65 -7.83
CA ALA A 94 3.07 -18.49 -7.46
C ALA A 94 2.94 -19.76 -8.31
N THR A 95 3.87 -19.96 -9.25
CA THR A 95 4.04 -21.17 -10.05
C THR A 95 5.48 -21.67 -9.96
N PRO A 96 6.03 -21.85 -8.74
CA PRO A 96 7.43 -22.21 -8.58
C PRO A 96 7.69 -23.58 -9.23
N GLU A 97 8.84 -23.70 -9.90
CA GLU A 97 9.26 -24.97 -10.48
C GLU A 97 9.89 -25.85 -9.40
N ILE A 98 9.14 -26.85 -8.93
CA ILE A 98 9.59 -27.83 -7.95
C ILE A 98 10.50 -28.84 -8.64
N ARG A 99 11.72 -29.01 -8.15
CA ARG A 99 12.73 -29.92 -8.71
C ARG A 99 13.11 -30.99 -7.69
N GLY A 100 13.36 -32.18 -8.20
CA GLY A 100 13.70 -33.32 -7.35
C GLY A 100 14.47 -34.41 -8.07
N VAL A 101 14.77 -35.44 -7.29
CA VAL A 101 15.39 -36.68 -7.76
C VAL A 101 14.57 -37.87 -7.31
N ALA A 102 14.57 -38.92 -8.12
CA ALA A 102 14.06 -40.24 -7.79
C ALA A 102 14.83 -41.28 -8.61
N GLU A 103 14.36 -42.53 -8.61
CA GLU A 103 14.92 -43.55 -9.49
C GLU A 103 14.85 -43.11 -10.97
N ALA A 104 15.92 -43.35 -11.74
CA ALA A 104 15.98 -43.01 -13.16
C ALA A 104 14.90 -43.72 -13.99
N ASN A 105 14.31 -42.99 -14.94
CA ASN A 105 13.21 -43.45 -15.79
C ASN A 105 11.95 -43.97 -15.04
N SER A 106 11.77 -43.61 -13.78
CA SER A 106 10.61 -43.97 -12.95
C SER A 106 9.50 -42.90 -13.01
N VAL A 107 8.38 -43.14 -12.32
CA VAL A 107 7.28 -42.18 -12.16
C VAL A 107 7.26 -41.69 -10.73
N VAL A 108 7.12 -40.38 -10.55
CA VAL A 108 6.97 -39.72 -9.26
C VAL A 108 5.57 -39.11 -9.18
N PHE A 109 4.88 -39.34 -8.08
CA PHE A 109 3.59 -38.73 -7.78
C PHE A 109 3.80 -37.54 -6.85
N ILE A 110 3.26 -36.38 -7.23
CA ILE A 110 3.38 -35.13 -6.48
C ILE A 110 2.03 -34.78 -5.84
N GLU A 111 2.06 -34.45 -4.56
CA GLU A 111 0.92 -33.89 -3.84
C GLU A 111 1.32 -32.58 -3.18
N TYR A 112 0.39 -31.63 -3.15
CA TYR A 112 0.62 -30.34 -2.49
C TYR A 112 -0.65 -29.75 -1.90
N ARG A 113 -0.52 -28.91 -0.87
CA ARG A 113 -1.65 -28.24 -0.20
C ARG A 113 -1.22 -26.94 0.46
N SER A 114 -2.17 -26.04 0.67
CA SER A 114 -2.00 -24.95 1.61
C SER A 114 -2.06 -25.47 3.05
N LEU A 115 -1.49 -24.72 3.99
CA LEU A 115 -1.54 -25.07 5.42
C LEU A 115 -3.01 -25.17 5.87
N ASN A 116 -3.41 -26.36 6.34
CA ASN A 116 -4.79 -26.77 6.68
C ASN A 116 -5.75 -27.01 5.50
N GLY A 117 -5.26 -26.96 4.26
CA GLY A 117 -6.01 -27.33 3.07
C GLY A 117 -6.06 -28.85 2.83
N ASN A 118 -6.90 -29.26 1.87
CA ASN A 118 -6.89 -30.62 1.33
C ASN A 118 -5.70 -30.82 0.38
N TRP A 119 -5.16 -32.03 0.35
CA TRP A 119 -4.15 -32.41 -0.65
C TRP A 119 -4.72 -32.34 -2.06
N LYS A 120 -4.04 -31.61 -2.94
CA LYS A 120 -4.18 -31.73 -4.39
C LYS A 120 -3.34 -32.94 -4.82
N THR A 121 -3.98 -33.90 -5.47
CA THR A 121 -3.42 -35.22 -5.84
C THR A 121 -3.61 -35.50 -7.33
N GLY A 122 -2.99 -36.56 -7.84
CA GLY A 122 -3.16 -37.01 -9.23
C GLY A 122 -2.13 -36.43 -10.21
N HIS A 123 -1.10 -35.74 -9.72
CA HIS A 123 0.00 -35.25 -10.54
C HIS A 123 1.11 -36.30 -10.58
N SER A 124 1.53 -36.71 -11.77
CA SER A 124 2.64 -37.65 -11.95
C SER A 124 3.63 -37.18 -13.01
N ILE A 125 4.92 -37.37 -12.75
CA ILE A 125 6.04 -36.93 -13.60
C ILE A 125 6.99 -38.11 -13.83
N LYS A 126 7.44 -38.30 -15.07
CA LYS A 126 8.48 -39.29 -15.39
C LYS A 126 9.86 -38.67 -15.17
N THR A 127 10.75 -39.36 -14.46
CA THR A 127 12.14 -38.92 -14.29
C THR A 127 12.98 -39.15 -15.55
N ASP A 128 14.05 -38.38 -15.70
CA ASP A 128 15.03 -38.58 -16.77
C ASP A 128 15.96 -39.78 -16.52
N HIS A 129 16.91 -40.02 -17.44
CA HIS A 129 17.89 -41.11 -17.34
C HIS A 129 18.86 -41.00 -16.14
N ALA A 130 18.90 -39.83 -15.49
CA ALA A 130 19.74 -39.53 -14.34
C ALA A 130 18.90 -39.41 -13.05
N GLY A 131 17.57 -39.62 -13.14
CA GLY A 131 16.66 -39.56 -12.01
C GLY A 131 16.12 -38.16 -11.70
N ASN A 132 16.42 -37.13 -12.49
CA ASN A 132 15.90 -35.78 -12.23
C ASN A 132 14.46 -35.65 -12.71
N TRP A 133 13.69 -34.82 -12.01
CA TRP A 133 12.34 -34.44 -12.40
C TRP A 133 12.01 -33.00 -11.99
N SER A 134 11.05 -32.40 -12.68
CA SER A 134 10.51 -31.07 -12.39
C SER A 134 8.98 -31.05 -12.47
N PHE A 135 8.35 -30.26 -11.62
CA PHE A 135 6.91 -30.07 -11.54
C PHE A 135 6.58 -28.59 -11.39
N ILE A 136 5.64 -28.09 -12.19
CA ILE A 136 5.06 -26.75 -12.07
C ILE A 136 3.57 -26.94 -11.75
N PRO A 137 3.04 -26.35 -10.67
CA PRO A 137 1.60 -26.38 -10.40
C PRO A 137 0.78 -25.84 -11.57
N GLU A 138 -0.25 -26.58 -12.00
CA GLU A 138 -1.14 -26.15 -13.10
C GLU A 138 -2.00 -24.94 -12.71
N GLU A 139 -2.32 -24.85 -11.42
CA GLU A 139 -2.95 -23.69 -10.81
C GLU A 139 -1.93 -22.98 -9.92
N ASN A 140 -1.50 -21.81 -10.35
CA ASN A 140 -1.54 -20.59 -9.57
C ASN A 140 -1.84 -20.77 -8.05
N LEU A 141 -0.78 -20.79 -7.24
CA LEU A 141 -0.84 -20.96 -5.77
C LEU A 141 -1.15 -19.64 -5.05
N HIS A 142 -2.18 -19.63 -4.19
CA HIS A 142 -2.52 -18.43 -3.42
C HIS A 142 -1.49 -18.07 -2.36
N SER A 143 -1.49 -16.81 -1.91
CA SER A 143 -0.57 -16.36 -0.86
C SER A 143 -0.70 -17.18 0.43
N GLY A 144 0.43 -17.51 1.04
CA GLY A 144 0.51 -18.26 2.28
C GLY A 144 1.44 -19.46 2.19
N SER A 145 1.45 -20.28 3.23
CA SER A 145 2.31 -21.45 3.32
C SER A 145 1.73 -22.64 2.55
N TRP A 146 2.56 -23.22 1.70
CA TRP A 146 2.29 -24.42 0.91
C TRP A 146 3.28 -25.51 1.25
N GLN A 147 2.80 -26.74 1.21
CA GLN A 147 3.58 -27.95 1.45
C GLN A 147 3.49 -28.85 0.23
N PHE A 148 4.64 -29.36 -0.21
CA PHE A 148 4.79 -30.32 -1.31
C PHE A 148 5.41 -31.61 -0.79
N ILE A 149 4.95 -32.74 -1.31
CA ILE A 149 5.56 -34.06 -1.10
C ILE A 149 5.62 -34.82 -2.42
N ALA A 150 6.60 -35.72 -2.51
CA ALA A 150 6.77 -36.64 -3.63
C ALA A 150 6.68 -38.10 -3.14
N LYS A 151 6.12 -38.99 -3.96
CA LYS A 151 5.96 -40.42 -3.66
C LYS A 151 6.33 -41.27 -4.87
N ALA A 152 6.84 -42.48 -4.64
CA ALA A 152 7.19 -43.42 -5.72
C ALA A 152 5.94 -44.07 -6.36
N ASP A 153 4.87 -44.22 -5.58
CA ASP A 153 3.56 -44.66 -6.03
C ASP A 153 2.47 -44.08 -5.10
N GLU A 154 1.19 -44.32 -5.39
CA GLU A 154 0.06 -43.78 -4.60
C GLU A 154 0.03 -44.27 -3.13
N SER A 155 0.68 -45.39 -2.82
CA SER A 155 0.77 -46.02 -1.48
C SER A 155 2.18 -46.00 -0.89
N GLY A 156 3.15 -45.39 -1.59
CA GLY A 156 4.57 -45.43 -1.26
C GLY A 156 4.94 -44.47 -0.14
N GLU A 157 6.16 -44.64 0.39
CA GLU A 157 6.72 -43.71 1.37
C GLU A 157 6.83 -42.30 0.79
N GLN A 158 6.51 -41.31 1.63
CA GLN A 158 6.55 -39.90 1.26
C GLN A 158 7.96 -39.35 1.40
N SER A 159 8.32 -38.40 0.53
CA SER A 159 9.47 -37.53 0.73
C SER A 159 9.35 -36.76 2.05
N LEU A 160 10.47 -36.18 2.51
CA LEU A 160 10.37 -35.07 3.45
C LEU A 160 9.53 -33.94 2.83
N PRO A 161 8.70 -33.24 3.61
CA PRO A 161 7.96 -32.08 3.13
C PRO A 161 8.88 -30.98 2.62
N PHE A 162 8.51 -30.39 1.49
CA PHE A 162 9.12 -29.18 0.97
C PHE A 162 8.10 -28.05 1.12
N ASP A 163 8.40 -27.09 1.98
CA ASP A 163 7.49 -25.99 2.29
C ASP A 163 7.92 -24.73 1.52
N LEU A 164 6.95 -23.93 1.06
CA LEU A 164 7.17 -22.61 0.46
C LEU A 164 6.16 -21.62 1.04
N ASN A 165 6.59 -20.38 1.24
CA ASN A 165 5.70 -19.28 1.58
C ASN A 165 5.49 -18.38 0.36
N ILE A 166 4.31 -18.45 -0.25
CA ILE A 166 3.97 -17.62 -1.41
C ILE A 166 3.57 -16.23 -0.90
N GLN A 167 4.37 -15.22 -1.23
CA GLN A 167 4.17 -13.84 -0.85
C GLN A 167 4.32 -12.93 -2.07
N PRO A 168 3.24 -12.81 -2.87
CA PRO A 168 3.27 -11.97 -4.05
C PRO A 168 3.45 -10.49 -3.68
N GLU A 169 4.30 -9.75 -4.41
CA GLU A 169 4.47 -8.31 -4.18
C GLU A 169 3.23 -7.50 -4.56
N VAL A 170 2.87 -6.55 -3.71
CA VAL A 170 1.71 -5.68 -3.89
C VAL A 170 2.13 -4.43 -4.69
N PRO A 171 1.39 -4.02 -5.74
CA PRO A 171 1.73 -2.82 -6.48
C PRO A 171 1.57 -1.56 -5.62
N VAL A 172 2.37 -0.54 -5.91
CA VAL A 172 2.35 0.73 -5.18
C VAL A 172 1.66 1.79 -6.03
N ILE A 173 0.73 2.53 -5.44
CA ILE A 173 0.19 3.76 -6.02
C ILE A 173 1.07 4.91 -5.51
N LEU A 174 1.78 5.60 -6.40
CA LEU A 174 2.65 6.73 -6.04
C LEU A 174 1.90 8.05 -5.93
N GLY A 175 0.82 8.19 -6.69
CA GLY A 175 0.04 9.42 -6.76
C GLY A 175 -0.95 9.41 -7.91
N ALA A 176 -1.59 10.55 -8.12
CA ALA A 176 -2.32 10.83 -9.35
C ALA A 176 -1.77 12.08 -10.03
N PHE A 177 -2.16 12.34 -11.26
CA PHE A 177 -1.76 13.53 -12.01
C PHE A 177 -3.02 14.22 -12.53
N ASP A 178 -3.11 15.52 -12.26
CA ASP A 178 -4.11 16.44 -12.78
C ASP A 178 -3.57 17.05 -14.08
N ASP A 179 -4.25 16.81 -15.20
CA ASP A 179 -3.97 17.43 -16.49
C ASP A 179 -5.08 18.38 -16.98
N SER A 180 -6.01 18.76 -16.10
CA SER A 180 -7.07 19.74 -16.35
C SER A 180 -6.61 21.17 -15.98
N LEU A 181 -7.37 22.19 -16.36
CA LEU A 181 -7.15 23.56 -15.86
C LEU A 181 -8.37 23.95 -15.01
N PRO A 182 -8.20 24.69 -13.91
CA PRO A 182 -7.04 25.56 -13.61
C PRO A 182 -5.87 24.95 -12.82
N SER A 183 -6.02 23.80 -12.17
CA SER A 183 -4.93 23.15 -11.42
C SER A 183 -4.30 22.04 -12.26
N THR A 184 -2.97 21.99 -12.33
CA THR A 184 -2.27 20.87 -12.98
C THR A 184 -1.16 20.35 -12.07
N GLY A 185 -0.78 19.08 -12.22
CA GLY A 185 0.41 18.54 -11.57
C GLY A 185 0.15 17.26 -10.78
N LEU A 186 1.14 16.88 -9.97
CA LEU A 186 1.09 15.64 -9.19
C LEU A 186 0.21 15.82 -7.94
N ILE A 187 -0.76 14.93 -7.77
CA ILE A 187 -1.66 14.84 -6.62
C ILE A 187 -1.11 13.77 -5.67
N GLN A 188 -0.84 14.16 -4.43
CA GLN A 188 -0.44 13.26 -3.35
C GLN A 188 -1.67 12.66 -2.64
N HIS A 189 -1.45 11.68 -1.77
CA HIS A 189 -2.54 11.08 -0.98
C HIS A 189 -3.25 12.16 -0.15
N GLY A 190 -4.57 12.23 -0.25
CA GLY A 190 -5.42 13.26 0.37
C GLY A 190 -5.52 14.57 -0.42
N GLY A 191 -4.79 14.70 -1.54
CA GLY A 191 -4.72 15.91 -2.35
C GLY A 191 -6.01 16.28 -3.09
N PHE A 192 -6.01 17.44 -3.73
CA PHE A 192 -7.15 18.03 -4.43
C PHE A 192 -6.89 18.10 -5.93
N THR A 193 -7.95 18.02 -6.73
CA THR A 193 -7.90 18.07 -8.19
C THR A 193 -9.20 18.64 -8.77
N ASP A 194 -9.11 19.39 -9.86
CA ASP A 194 -10.28 19.78 -10.68
C ASP A 194 -10.50 18.85 -11.86
N ASP A 195 -9.52 18.01 -12.17
CA ASP A 195 -9.68 16.93 -13.13
C ASP A 195 -10.68 15.88 -12.62
N LEU A 196 -11.68 15.61 -13.45
CA LEU A 196 -12.67 14.54 -13.22
C LEU A 196 -12.15 13.18 -13.71
N THR A 197 -11.00 13.11 -14.35
CA THR A 197 -10.36 11.92 -14.91
C THR A 197 -8.87 11.79 -14.54
N PRO A 198 -8.49 11.98 -13.27
CA PRO A 198 -7.09 11.99 -12.85
C PRO A 198 -6.35 10.71 -13.24
N ILE A 199 -5.08 10.87 -13.62
CA ILE A 199 -4.23 9.78 -14.06
C ILE A 199 -3.46 9.23 -12.87
N LEU A 200 -3.88 8.07 -12.35
CA LEU A 200 -3.11 7.36 -11.33
C LEU A 200 -1.78 6.88 -11.90
N LYS A 201 -0.73 7.02 -11.09
CA LYS A 201 0.61 6.53 -11.38
C LYS A 201 1.11 5.65 -10.25
N GLY A 202 1.83 4.60 -10.61
CA GLY A 202 2.41 3.71 -9.64
C GLY A 202 3.53 2.86 -10.21
N THR A 203 4.02 1.95 -9.38
CA THR A 203 5.09 1.01 -9.73
C THR A 203 4.66 -0.43 -9.51
N GLY A 204 5.32 -1.32 -10.24
CA GLY A 204 5.20 -2.77 -10.13
C GLY A 204 6.31 -3.46 -10.91
N PHE A 205 6.23 -4.77 -11.10
CA PHE A 205 7.20 -5.48 -11.94
C PHE A 205 6.83 -5.39 -13.42
N PRO A 206 7.83 -5.18 -14.31
CA PRO A 206 7.60 -5.18 -15.75
C PRO A 206 6.77 -6.36 -16.26
N GLY A 207 5.73 -6.06 -17.04
CA GLY A 207 4.80 -7.07 -17.58
C GLY A 207 3.71 -7.52 -16.62
N GLN A 208 3.67 -7.02 -15.36
CA GLN A 208 2.54 -7.27 -14.47
C GLN A 208 1.26 -6.59 -14.96
N ILE A 209 0.12 -7.23 -14.68
CA ILE A 209 -1.23 -6.71 -14.92
C ILE A 209 -1.80 -6.24 -13.59
N ILE A 210 -1.92 -4.93 -13.45
CA ILE A 210 -2.49 -4.27 -12.28
C ILE A 210 -3.99 -4.12 -12.47
N THR A 211 -4.80 -4.67 -11.58
CA THR A 211 -6.22 -4.33 -11.44
C THR A 211 -6.35 -3.14 -10.50
N ILE A 212 -7.17 -2.17 -10.92
CA ILE A 212 -7.54 -1.02 -10.10
C ILE A 212 -9.00 -1.16 -9.70
N GLU A 213 -9.27 -0.93 -8.43
CA GLU A 213 -10.60 -0.63 -7.92
C GLU A 213 -10.64 0.78 -7.36
N TYR A 214 -11.80 1.40 -7.48
CA TYR A 214 -12.04 2.75 -6.98
C TYR A 214 -13.41 2.81 -6.31
N GLY A 215 -13.62 3.81 -5.46
CA GLY A 215 -14.89 3.97 -4.77
C GLY A 215 -14.97 5.30 -4.06
N GLN A 216 -16.20 5.71 -3.74
CA GLN A 216 -16.38 6.80 -2.79
C GLN A 216 -16.16 6.24 -1.39
N PHE A 217 -15.62 7.07 -0.52
CA PHE A 217 -15.26 6.67 0.83
C PHE A 217 -16.43 6.02 1.59
N GLY A 218 -16.29 4.74 1.94
CA GLY A 218 -17.32 3.98 2.66
C GLY A 218 -18.42 3.36 1.79
N ASN A 219 -18.37 3.56 0.47
CA ASN A 219 -19.18 2.79 -0.47
C ASN A 219 -18.43 1.50 -0.88
N PRO A 220 -19.15 0.50 -1.42
CA PRO A 220 -18.51 -0.67 -2.01
C PRO A 220 -17.54 -0.29 -3.13
N TRP A 221 -16.45 -1.05 -3.25
CA TRP A 221 -15.48 -0.92 -4.34
C TRP A 221 -16.12 -1.19 -5.70
N VAL A 222 -15.72 -0.41 -6.68
CA VAL A 222 -16.12 -0.53 -8.08
C VAL A 222 -14.89 -0.92 -8.90
N ALA A 223 -15.05 -1.86 -9.82
CA ALA A 223 -14.00 -2.25 -10.75
C ALA A 223 -13.62 -1.07 -11.67
N GLY A 224 -12.36 -0.61 -11.60
CA GLY A 224 -11.81 0.44 -12.45
C GLY A 224 -11.18 -0.11 -13.75
N GLY A 225 -10.81 -1.38 -13.77
CA GLY A 225 -10.20 -2.05 -14.93
C GLY A 225 -8.76 -2.46 -14.65
N THR A 226 -7.97 -2.61 -15.71
CA THR A 226 -6.58 -3.06 -15.61
C THR A 226 -5.61 -2.17 -16.38
N THR A 227 -4.34 -2.20 -16.00
CA THR A 227 -3.22 -1.63 -16.76
C THR A 227 -2.01 -2.57 -16.67
N VAL A 228 -1.02 -2.37 -17.55
CA VAL A 228 0.20 -3.19 -17.60
C VAL A 228 1.39 -2.35 -17.16
N VAL A 229 2.25 -2.93 -16.34
CA VAL A 229 3.52 -2.31 -15.94
C VAL A 229 4.51 -2.37 -17.10
N ASP A 230 5.12 -1.24 -17.42
CA ASP A 230 6.11 -1.10 -18.48
C ASP A 230 7.47 -1.74 -18.13
N LYS A 231 8.39 -1.73 -19.10
CA LYS A 231 9.75 -2.29 -18.95
C LYS A 231 10.59 -1.62 -17.85
N ASP A 232 10.23 -0.41 -17.45
CA ASP A 232 10.94 0.41 -16.47
C ASP A 232 10.28 0.30 -15.07
N GLY A 233 9.25 -0.52 -14.92
CA GLY A 233 8.56 -0.79 -13.66
C GLY A 233 7.45 0.21 -13.32
N ASN A 234 7.02 1.04 -14.27
CA ASN A 234 5.98 2.04 -14.06
C ASN A 234 4.66 1.61 -14.68
N TRP A 235 3.56 2.04 -14.07
CA TRP A 235 2.23 1.92 -14.66
C TRP A 235 1.44 3.21 -14.51
N SER A 236 0.53 3.44 -15.45
CA SER A 236 -0.44 4.53 -15.41
C SER A 236 -1.84 4.03 -15.71
N TRP A 237 -2.84 4.61 -15.05
CA TRP A 237 -4.24 4.32 -15.31
C TRP A 237 -5.07 5.60 -15.18
N GLN A 238 -5.85 5.93 -16.21
CA GLN A 238 -6.76 7.06 -16.17
C GLN A 238 -8.07 6.66 -15.48
N SER A 239 -8.50 7.43 -14.49
CA SER A 239 -9.76 7.13 -13.81
C SER A 239 -10.97 7.32 -14.74
N PRO A 240 -12.09 6.62 -14.48
CA PRO A 240 -13.35 7.00 -15.09
C PRO A 240 -13.76 8.40 -14.61
N GLY A 241 -14.74 9.01 -15.30
CA GLY A 241 -15.29 10.31 -14.92
C GLY A 241 -15.83 10.31 -13.49
N LEU A 242 -15.04 10.85 -12.58
CA LEU A 242 -15.38 11.09 -11.19
C LEU A 242 -16.37 12.26 -11.11
N LYS A 243 -17.05 12.33 -9.98
CA LYS A 243 -17.91 13.48 -9.65
C LYS A 243 -17.16 14.39 -8.71
N GLU A 244 -17.48 15.68 -8.79
CA GLU A 244 -17.03 16.67 -7.81
C GLU A 244 -17.55 16.30 -6.42
N GLN A 245 -16.62 15.94 -5.56
CA GLN A 245 -16.80 15.55 -4.18
C GLN A 245 -15.47 15.13 -3.57
N THR A 246 -15.41 15.25 -2.25
CA THR A 246 -14.30 14.77 -1.43
C THR A 246 -14.35 13.25 -1.23
N GLY A 247 -13.20 12.61 -1.09
CA GLY A 247 -13.07 11.22 -0.62
C GLY A 247 -13.30 10.16 -1.70
N TRP A 248 -12.65 10.30 -2.85
CA TRP A 248 -12.46 9.18 -3.76
C TRP A 248 -11.26 8.35 -3.31
N GLU A 249 -11.42 7.04 -3.22
CA GLU A 249 -10.36 6.10 -2.88
C GLU A 249 -10.07 5.16 -4.05
N PHE A 250 -8.81 4.76 -4.15
CA PHE A 250 -8.29 3.82 -5.12
C PHE A 250 -7.45 2.77 -4.42
N ARG A 251 -7.44 1.57 -4.98
CA ARG A 251 -6.52 0.50 -4.60
C ARG A 251 -6.12 -0.29 -5.82
N ALA A 252 -4.90 -0.80 -5.79
CA ALA A 252 -4.32 -1.58 -6.86
C ALA A 252 -4.00 -2.98 -6.36
N SER A 253 -4.20 -4.00 -7.19
CA SER A 253 -3.72 -5.35 -6.94
C SER A 253 -3.07 -5.88 -8.20
N ASN A 254 -2.08 -6.75 -8.03
CA ASN A 254 -1.65 -7.57 -9.14
C ASN A 254 -2.72 -8.65 -9.40
N THR A 255 -3.06 -8.88 -10.67
CA THR A 255 -4.12 -9.79 -11.13
C THR A 255 -3.60 -10.98 -11.91
N ASN A 256 -2.37 -10.90 -12.45
CA ASN A 256 -1.67 -12.07 -12.96
C ASN A 256 -0.93 -12.83 -11.84
N GLN A 257 -1.03 -12.35 -10.58
CA GLN A 257 -0.67 -13.10 -9.40
C GLN A 257 -1.84 -13.95 -8.86
N PRO A 258 -1.60 -15.23 -8.61
CA PRO A 258 -2.55 -16.17 -8.02
C PRO A 258 -2.96 -15.92 -6.58
N GLY A 259 -4.25 -16.15 -6.29
CA GLY A 259 -4.80 -16.18 -4.93
C GLY A 259 -5.77 -15.06 -4.61
N THR A 260 -6.06 -14.87 -3.32
CA THR A 260 -6.85 -13.71 -2.87
C THR A 260 -6.05 -12.44 -3.20
N PRO A 261 -6.61 -11.50 -3.98
CA PRO A 261 -5.93 -10.26 -4.32
C PRO A 261 -5.44 -9.56 -3.05
N LYS A 262 -4.12 -9.35 -2.94
CA LYS A 262 -3.56 -8.45 -1.93
C LYS A 262 -3.58 -7.05 -2.52
N TRP A 263 -4.51 -6.25 -2.00
CA TRP A 263 -4.66 -4.86 -2.37
C TRP A 263 -3.57 -4.00 -1.74
N SER A 264 -3.13 -2.99 -2.47
CA SER A 264 -2.33 -1.88 -1.96
C SER A 264 -3.03 -1.18 -0.80
N ASN A 265 -2.28 -0.36 -0.07
CA ASN A 265 -2.89 0.69 0.74
C ASN A 265 -3.80 1.55 -0.14
N THR A 266 -4.84 2.12 0.47
CA THR A 266 -5.74 3.00 -0.27
C THR A 266 -5.04 4.32 -0.59
N PHE A 267 -5.21 4.78 -1.82
CA PHE A 267 -4.82 6.12 -2.24
C PHE A 267 -6.09 6.97 -2.34
N ALA A 268 -6.13 8.12 -1.68
CA ALA A 268 -7.31 8.98 -1.64
C ALA A 268 -7.06 10.33 -2.32
N ILE A 269 -8.07 10.87 -2.99
CA ILE A 269 -8.07 12.24 -3.51
C ILE A 269 -9.43 12.92 -3.30
N ASN A 270 -9.46 14.23 -3.46
CA ASN A 270 -10.64 15.07 -3.40
C ASN A 270 -10.83 15.79 -4.74
N VAL A 271 -12.03 15.70 -5.31
CA VAL A 271 -12.37 16.38 -6.56
C VAL A 271 -13.19 17.63 -6.22
N THR A 272 -12.73 18.80 -6.67
CA THR A 272 -13.30 20.13 -6.39
C THR A 272 -13.27 20.98 -7.64
N ASP A 273 -14.18 21.94 -7.80
CA ASP A 273 -14.19 22.91 -8.91
C ASP A 273 -12.86 23.62 -9.23
N SER A 274 -11.99 23.79 -8.23
CA SER A 274 -10.80 24.65 -8.28
C SER A 274 -9.48 23.89 -8.13
N GLY A 275 -9.53 22.57 -7.93
CA GLY A 275 -8.37 21.71 -7.72
C GLY A 275 -7.55 22.03 -6.47
N LYS A 276 -8.17 22.76 -5.53
CA LYS A 276 -7.54 23.18 -4.27
C LYS A 276 -8.43 22.79 -3.10
N GLU A 277 -7.80 22.65 -1.95
CA GLU A 277 -8.52 22.62 -0.70
C GLU A 277 -9.36 23.90 -0.60
N SER A 278 -10.68 23.78 -0.49
CA SER A 278 -11.49 24.93 -0.10
C SER A 278 -10.99 25.34 1.28
N GLN A 279 -10.50 26.57 1.42
CA GLN A 279 -10.00 27.09 2.70
C GLN A 279 -11.12 27.08 3.74
N GLY A 280 -11.21 25.98 4.47
CA GLY A 280 -12.44 25.58 5.13
C GLY A 280 -13.48 25.06 4.15
N TYR A 281 -14.20 24.03 4.57
CA TYR A 281 -15.45 23.69 3.95
C TYR A 281 -16.47 24.78 4.27
N LEU A 282 -16.60 25.78 3.40
CA LEU A 282 -17.65 26.78 3.48
C LEU A 282 -18.76 26.38 2.50
N TRP A 283 -19.92 25.99 3.04
CA TRP A 283 -21.11 25.66 2.27
C TRP A 283 -22.10 26.81 2.34
N ASP A 284 -22.17 27.57 1.25
CA ASP A 284 -23.03 28.76 1.09
C ASP A 284 -24.32 28.46 0.30
N PHE A 285 -24.45 27.22 -0.21
CA PHE A 285 -25.59 26.73 -0.98
C PHE A 285 -25.96 27.58 -2.21
N ASN A 286 -25.09 28.49 -2.65
CA ASN A 286 -25.42 29.50 -3.66
C ASN A 286 -25.69 28.91 -5.05
N ASP A 287 -25.09 27.75 -5.34
CA ASP A 287 -25.33 26.96 -6.55
C ASP A 287 -26.74 26.31 -6.61
N GLY A 288 -27.53 26.39 -5.53
CA GLY A 288 -28.87 25.84 -5.46
C GLY A 288 -28.92 24.34 -5.12
N THR A 289 -27.78 23.72 -4.84
CA THR A 289 -27.64 22.31 -4.48
C THR A 289 -27.40 22.12 -2.98
N LEU A 290 -27.51 20.89 -2.48
CA LEU A 290 -27.15 20.55 -1.10
C LEU A 290 -25.64 20.50 -0.85
N GLN A 291 -24.81 20.68 -1.89
CA GLN A 291 -23.35 20.67 -1.83
C GLN A 291 -22.73 19.45 -1.13
N GLY A 292 -23.46 18.32 -1.02
CA GLY A 292 -23.01 17.09 -0.33
C GLY A 292 -23.62 16.86 1.06
N TRP A 293 -24.41 17.79 1.59
CA TRP A 293 -25.22 17.58 2.79
C TRP A 293 -26.41 16.67 2.52
N LYS A 294 -26.72 15.79 3.48
CA LYS A 294 -27.89 14.89 3.42
C LYS A 294 -28.91 15.31 4.46
N ALA A 295 -30.16 15.46 4.04
CA ALA A 295 -31.27 15.69 4.96
C ALA A 295 -31.41 14.49 5.94
N ALA A 296 -31.70 14.78 7.19
CA ALA A 296 -31.66 13.82 8.29
C ALA A 296 -33.00 13.74 9.03
N GLY A 297 -33.19 12.66 9.79
CA GLY A 297 -34.37 12.47 10.62
C GLY A 297 -35.69 12.68 9.84
N LYS A 298 -36.63 13.40 10.47
CA LYS A 298 -37.91 13.71 9.84
C LYS A 298 -37.80 14.72 8.69
N TYR A 299 -36.78 15.58 8.69
CA TYR A 299 -36.55 16.56 7.61
C TYR A 299 -36.23 15.86 6.28
N GLY A 300 -35.51 14.74 6.32
CA GLY A 300 -35.27 13.89 5.15
C GLY A 300 -36.49 13.08 4.70
N GLN A 301 -37.39 12.72 5.63
CA GLN A 301 -38.60 11.95 5.31
C GLN A 301 -39.72 12.81 4.73
N SER A 302 -39.90 14.04 5.21
CA SER A 302 -40.94 14.96 4.74
C SER A 302 -40.56 15.70 3.46
N GLY A 303 -39.27 15.74 3.12
CA GLY A 303 -38.76 16.51 1.97
C GLY A 303 -38.84 18.03 2.17
N GLU A 304 -39.02 18.50 3.42
CA GLU A 304 -39.20 19.92 3.74
C GLU A 304 -37.89 20.71 3.77
N LEU A 305 -36.75 20.02 3.94
CA LEU A 305 -35.44 20.65 3.87
C LEU A 305 -35.04 20.88 2.42
N THR A 306 -34.91 22.15 2.04
CA THR A 306 -34.64 22.56 0.64
C THR A 306 -33.59 23.65 0.59
N VAL A 307 -32.90 23.74 -0.54
CA VAL A 307 -32.02 24.85 -0.88
C VAL A 307 -32.75 25.77 -1.85
N LYS A 308 -32.99 27.03 -1.44
CA LYS A 308 -33.60 28.06 -2.28
C LYS A 308 -33.40 29.45 -1.69
N LYS A 309 -33.80 30.48 -2.43
CA LYS A 309 -33.80 31.86 -1.95
C LYS A 309 -34.94 32.09 -0.99
N TRP A 310 -34.62 32.27 0.28
CA TRP A 310 -35.60 32.70 1.28
C TRP A 310 -35.61 34.23 1.39
N SER A 311 -36.75 34.82 1.73
CA SER A 311 -36.95 36.29 1.66
C SER A 311 -35.99 37.02 2.59
N GLY A 312 -35.00 37.74 2.03
CA GLY A 312 -34.17 38.69 2.79
C GLY A 312 -32.69 38.79 2.39
N ASN A 313 -32.07 37.74 1.81
CA ASN A 313 -30.60 37.72 1.61
C ASN A 313 -30.13 37.65 0.14
N GLY A 314 -31.03 37.42 -0.83
CA GLY A 314 -30.67 37.37 -2.27
C GLY A 314 -29.89 36.12 -2.73
N THR A 315 -29.26 35.40 -1.80
CA THR A 315 -28.56 34.11 -1.97
C THR A 315 -29.51 32.91 -1.85
N ASN A 316 -29.07 31.71 -2.20
CA ASN A 316 -29.77 30.46 -1.86
C ASN A 316 -29.34 30.04 -0.44
N GLN A 317 -30.25 29.48 0.36
CA GLN A 317 -29.91 28.97 1.69
C GLN A 317 -30.56 27.60 1.93
N LEU A 318 -29.90 26.79 2.76
CA LEU A 318 -30.47 25.55 3.28
C LEU A 318 -31.51 25.91 4.34
N GLY A 319 -32.76 25.55 4.13
CA GLY A 319 -33.81 25.92 5.07
C GLY A 319 -35.00 24.99 5.03
N SER A 320 -35.82 25.14 6.06
CA SER A 320 -37.11 24.50 6.19
C SER A 320 -38.16 25.56 6.45
N MET A 321 -39.31 25.41 5.82
CA MET A 321 -40.53 26.16 6.15
C MET A 321 -41.66 25.16 6.23
N THR A 322 -42.18 25.00 7.43
CA THR A 322 -43.21 24.02 7.72
C THR A 322 -44.58 24.58 7.36
N ASN A 323 -45.20 24.05 6.29
CA ASN A 323 -46.62 24.28 5.98
C ASN A 323 -47.48 23.41 6.91
N GLY A 324 -47.34 23.62 8.22
CA GLY A 324 -47.46 22.50 9.16
C GLY A 324 -48.80 21.75 9.23
N THR A 325 -48.65 20.47 9.58
CA THR A 325 -49.59 19.63 10.33
C THR A 325 -48.89 18.67 11.29
N THR A 326 -47.55 18.67 11.36
CA THR A 326 -46.77 17.70 12.13
C THR A 326 -45.97 18.39 13.24
N ASP A 327 -46.41 18.20 14.49
CA ASP A 327 -45.57 18.48 15.66
C ASP A 327 -44.47 17.43 15.79
N GLY A 328 -43.29 17.81 16.30
CA GLY A 328 -42.26 16.84 16.68
C GLY A 328 -41.06 16.66 15.74
N TYR A 329 -40.57 17.71 15.05
CA TYR A 329 -39.25 17.67 14.40
C TYR A 329 -38.20 18.18 15.37
N ASN A 330 -37.38 17.30 15.89
CA ASN A 330 -36.19 17.62 16.66
C ASN A 330 -35.11 16.58 16.38
N GLY A 331 -33.86 16.90 16.69
CA GLY A 331 -32.70 16.07 16.36
C GLY A 331 -31.99 16.56 15.10
N GLU A 332 -31.35 15.63 14.37
CA GLU A 332 -30.53 15.98 13.19
C GLU A 332 -31.40 16.52 12.05
N VAL A 333 -31.01 17.69 11.54
CA VAL A 333 -31.61 18.38 10.39
C VAL A 333 -30.96 17.92 9.09
N ALA A 334 -29.64 18.03 9.04
CA ALA A 334 -28.81 17.60 7.93
C ALA A 334 -27.46 17.14 8.47
N TYR A 335 -26.81 16.23 7.76
CA TYR A 335 -25.46 15.78 8.11
C TYR A 335 -24.56 15.64 6.88
N ARG A 336 -23.26 15.63 7.16
CA ARG A 336 -22.20 15.25 6.23
C ARG A 336 -21.15 14.43 6.97
N THR A 337 -20.47 13.54 6.27
CA THR A 337 -19.30 12.84 6.80
C THR A 337 -18.03 13.52 6.32
N ILE A 338 -17.10 13.78 7.23
CA ILE A 338 -15.76 14.28 6.92
C ILE A 338 -14.71 13.37 7.56
N ILE A 339 -13.45 13.52 7.13
CA ILE A 339 -12.30 12.93 7.81
C ILE A 339 -11.75 13.97 8.78
N VAL A 340 -11.46 13.53 9.99
CA VAL A 340 -10.66 14.28 10.95
C VAL A 340 -9.37 13.53 11.20
N GLU A 341 -8.28 14.26 11.43
CA GLU A 341 -6.98 13.69 11.72
C GLU A 341 -6.68 13.78 13.22
N LYS A 342 -6.14 12.69 13.77
CA LYS A 342 -5.74 12.62 15.18
C LYS A 342 -4.88 13.82 15.56
N GLY A 343 -5.25 14.50 16.64
CA GLY A 343 -4.52 15.64 17.19
C GLY A 343 -4.92 17.00 16.61
N LYS A 344 -5.59 17.05 15.45
CA LYS A 344 -6.05 18.33 14.87
C LYS A 344 -7.31 18.82 15.57
N THR A 345 -7.37 20.13 15.82
CA THR A 345 -8.58 20.85 16.20
C THR A 345 -9.24 21.42 14.95
N TYR A 346 -10.56 21.38 14.89
CA TYR A 346 -11.38 21.91 13.81
C TYR A 346 -12.30 22.98 14.37
N GLU A 347 -12.30 24.17 13.77
CA GLU A 347 -13.32 25.18 13.97
C GLU A 347 -14.51 24.81 13.08
N VAL A 348 -15.68 24.66 13.69
CA VAL A 348 -16.93 24.45 12.98
C VAL A 348 -17.85 25.64 13.21
N SER A 349 -18.60 26.03 12.19
CA SER A 349 -19.47 27.19 12.25
C SER A 349 -20.68 27.07 11.33
N TYR A 350 -21.67 27.92 11.55
CA TYR A 350 -22.78 28.14 10.62
C TYR A 350 -23.42 29.50 10.90
N ASP A 351 -24.01 30.10 9.87
CA ASP A 351 -24.93 31.22 10.01
C ASP A 351 -26.36 30.69 10.05
N ALA A 352 -27.18 31.23 10.93
CA ALA A 352 -28.60 30.87 10.96
C ALA A 352 -29.51 32.05 11.31
N LEU A 353 -30.76 31.93 10.85
CA LEU A 353 -31.86 32.77 11.29
C LEU A 353 -33.17 31.99 11.36
N GLN A 354 -34.11 32.57 12.10
CA GLN A 354 -35.51 32.15 12.13
C GLN A 354 -36.33 32.97 11.13
N HIS A 355 -37.14 32.31 10.31
CA HIS A 355 -37.96 32.98 9.30
C HIS A 355 -39.24 33.63 9.85
N THR A 356 -39.87 33.05 10.86
CA THR A 356 -41.14 33.53 11.41
C THR A 356 -40.93 34.29 12.73
N SER A 357 -41.46 35.52 12.82
CA SER A 357 -41.37 36.37 14.01
C SER A 357 -42.54 36.17 15.01
N SER A 358 -43.54 35.36 14.67
CA SER A 358 -44.79 35.22 15.43
C SER A 358 -44.85 33.92 16.25
N GLY A 359 -44.62 34.04 17.56
CA GLY A 359 -44.92 33.02 18.57
C GLY A 359 -43.76 32.65 19.50
N ASP A 360 -44.07 32.10 20.68
CA ASP A 360 -43.13 31.67 21.73
C ASP A 360 -42.22 30.48 21.35
N TYR A 361 -42.23 30.08 20.07
CA TYR A 361 -41.67 28.82 19.60
C TYR A 361 -40.63 29.05 18.52
N LYS A 362 -39.37 29.22 18.93
CA LYS A 362 -38.23 29.49 18.04
C LYS A 362 -37.38 28.25 17.81
N SER A 363 -36.80 28.13 16.61
CA SER A 363 -35.82 27.08 16.31
C SER A 363 -34.64 27.17 17.28
N LYS A 364 -34.13 26.00 17.70
CA LYS A 364 -32.97 25.87 18.58
C LYS A 364 -31.89 25.10 17.85
N LEU A 365 -31.16 25.78 16.97
CA LEU A 365 -30.17 25.13 16.14
C LEU A 365 -28.84 24.95 16.87
N GLY A 366 -28.18 23.83 16.60
CA GLY A 366 -26.86 23.48 17.11
C GLY A 366 -26.08 22.67 16.07
N MET A 367 -24.88 22.22 16.45
CA MET A 367 -24.07 21.32 15.63
C MET A 367 -23.46 20.22 16.51
N SER A 368 -23.46 18.99 16.01
CA SER A 368 -22.84 17.85 16.66
C SER A 368 -21.86 17.14 15.73
N ILE A 369 -20.86 16.47 16.32
CA ILE A 369 -19.91 15.60 15.63
C ILE A 369 -19.95 14.24 16.32
N ASP A 370 -20.29 13.18 15.57
CA ASP A 370 -20.57 11.83 16.10
C ASP A 370 -21.59 11.84 17.26
N GLY A 371 -22.55 12.77 17.21
CA GLY A 371 -23.56 12.95 18.26
C GLY A 371 -23.09 13.75 19.48
N GLN A 372 -21.79 14.05 19.60
CA GLN A 372 -21.29 14.98 20.62
C GLN A 372 -21.63 16.42 20.21
N SER A 373 -22.30 17.19 21.07
CA SER A 373 -22.58 18.61 20.80
C SER A 373 -21.28 19.42 20.78
N VAL A 374 -21.03 20.12 19.66
CA VAL A 374 -19.88 21.00 19.44
C VAL A 374 -20.32 22.47 19.44
N ILE A 375 -21.47 22.77 18.84
CA ILE A 375 -22.19 24.03 19.02
C ILE A 375 -23.50 23.73 19.75
N PRO A 376 -23.72 24.26 20.96
CA PRO A 376 -24.95 24.03 21.71
C PRO A 376 -26.20 24.55 20.99
N GLU A 377 -27.31 23.82 21.14
CA GLU A 377 -28.61 24.21 20.59
C GLU A 377 -29.09 25.54 21.17
N THR A 378 -29.13 26.58 20.34
CA THR A 378 -29.38 27.96 20.75
C THR A 378 -30.59 28.53 20.02
N LEU A 379 -31.41 29.29 20.74
CA LEU A 379 -32.58 29.98 20.17
C LEU A 379 -32.13 30.93 19.05
N GLN A 380 -32.73 30.74 17.88
CA GLN A 380 -32.41 31.54 16.70
C GLN A 380 -33.10 32.91 16.74
N LYS A 381 -32.47 33.89 16.10
CA LYS A 381 -32.97 35.27 15.98
C LYS A 381 -33.61 35.48 14.61
N THR A 382 -34.42 36.53 14.47
CA THR A 382 -34.97 36.96 13.17
C THR A 382 -33.94 37.72 12.31
N SER A 383 -32.67 37.69 12.70
CA SER A 383 -31.52 38.25 11.99
C SER A 383 -30.44 37.19 11.91
N TRP A 384 -29.72 37.13 10.80
CA TRP A 384 -28.55 36.25 10.64
C TRP A 384 -27.61 36.39 11.84
N THR A 385 -27.30 35.25 12.43
CA THR A 385 -26.39 35.14 13.57
C THR A 385 -25.38 34.05 13.26
N HIS A 386 -24.09 34.38 13.42
CA HIS A 386 -22.99 33.44 13.27
C HIS A 386 -22.77 32.65 14.55
N TYR A 387 -22.59 31.34 14.43
CA TYR A 387 -22.30 30.42 15.51
C TYR A 387 -21.01 29.67 15.20
N THR A 388 -20.13 29.50 16.19
CA THR A 388 -18.85 28.79 16.06
C THR A 388 -18.63 27.85 17.26
N GLY A 389 -17.87 26.79 17.04
CA GLY A 389 -17.48 25.78 18.03
C GLY A 389 -16.21 25.06 17.60
N TYR A 390 -15.63 24.27 18.50
CA TYR A 390 -14.35 23.62 18.28
C TYR A 390 -14.41 22.13 18.60
N TYR A 391 -13.80 21.32 17.73
CA TYR A 391 -13.72 19.88 17.89
C TYR A 391 -12.29 19.39 17.70
N THR A 392 -11.73 18.72 18.71
CA THR A 392 -10.40 18.11 18.63
C THR A 392 -10.55 16.61 18.41
N ALA A 393 -9.96 16.11 17.34
CA ALA A 393 -10.02 14.70 16.99
C ALA A 393 -9.01 13.88 17.79
N THR A 394 -9.48 12.83 18.48
CA THR A 394 -8.63 11.93 19.26
C THR A 394 -8.02 10.81 18.43
N GLU A 395 -8.57 10.57 17.23
CA GLU A 395 -8.18 9.51 16.30
C GLU A 395 -8.40 10.00 14.86
N THR A 396 -7.62 9.48 13.91
CA THR A 396 -7.84 9.74 12.49
C THR A 396 -8.99 8.85 12.02
N LYS A 397 -10.17 9.43 11.81
CA LYS A 397 -11.37 8.66 11.48
C LYS A 397 -12.42 9.46 10.73
N LYS A 398 -13.42 8.75 10.24
CA LYS A 398 -14.70 9.32 9.80
C LYS A 398 -15.46 9.88 10.99
N VAL A 399 -15.97 11.10 10.85
CA VAL A 399 -16.95 11.65 11.78
C VAL A 399 -18.16 12.17 11.02
N LYS A 400 -19.34 12.00 11.63
CA LYS A 400 -20.60 12.57 11.13
C LYS A 400 -20.82 13.94 11.76
N VAL A 401 -20.77 15.00 10.97
CA VAL A 401 -21.10 16.36 11.39
C VAL A 401 -22.56 16.63 11.05
N ALA A 402 -23.36 17.02 12.03
CA ALA A 402 -24.79 17.23 11.87
C ALA A 402 -25.24 18.56 12.44
N ILE A 403 -26.07 19.29 11.70
CA ILE A 403 -26.87 20.39 12.27
C ILE A 403 -28.02 19.76 13.05
N THR A 404 -28.28 20.24 14.26
CA THR A 404 -29.36 19.75 15.12
C THR A 404 -30.40 20.82 15.37
N ASN A 405 -31.64 20.42 15.67
CA ASN A 405 -32.70 21.30 16.15
C ASN A 405 -33.31 20.74 17.44
N GLY A 406 -33.26 21.53 18.51
CA GLY A 406 -33.81 21.19 19.82
C GLY A 406 -35.29 21.51 20.00
N THR A 407 -35.94 22.15 19.03
CA THR A 407 -37.34 22.60 19.17
C THR A 407 -38.30 21.72 18.37
N SER A 408 -39.13 20.96 19.07
CA SER A 408 -40.07 20.00 18.49
C SER A 408 -41.47 20.58 18.18
N SER A 409 -41.56 21.84 17.76
CA SER A 409 -42.84 22.53 17.50
C SER A 409 -42.92 23.07 16.08
N ARG A 410 -44.15 23.26 15.57
CA ARG A 410 -44.40 23.71 14.19
C ARG A 410 -43.55 24.91 13.76
N ASN A 411 -43.60 26.02 14.50
CA ASN A 411 -42.84 27.24 14.15
C ASN A 411 -41.34 27.15 14.52
N GLY A 412 -40.96 26.16 15.33
CA GLY A 412 -39.57 25.86 15.66
C GLY A 412 -38.78 25.22 14.51
N ASN A 413 -39.43 24.96 13.37
CA ASN A 413 -38.83 24.33 12.19
C ASN A 413 -38.72 25.28 10.99
N ASP A 414 -39.05 26.56 11.20
CA ASP A 414 -38.97 27.61 10.19
C ASP A 414 -37.63 28.36 10.32
N PHE A 415 -36.59 27.83 9.68
CA PHE A 415 -35.23 28.36 9.77
C PHE A 415 -34.53 28.34 8.41
N ALA A 416 -33.51 29.19 8.29
CA ALA A 416 -32.51 29.12 7.25
C ALA A 416 -31.12 29.06 7.86
N ILE A 417 -30.25 28.34 7.16
CA ILE A 417 -28.85 28.10 7.49
C ILE A 417 -28.04 28.42 6.23
N ASP A 418 -26.93 29.11 6.44
CA ASP A 418 -25.99 29.50 5.39
C ASP A 418 -24.57 29.41 5.95
N ASN A 419 -23.56 29.48 5.08
CA ASN A 419 -22.14 29.53 5.45
C ASN A 419 -21.74 28.46 6.48
N ILE A 420 -22.14 27.20 6.29
CA ILE A 420 -21.69 26.13 7.18
C ILE A 420 -20.18 25.97 6.96
N GLY A 421 -19.40 26.22 8.00
CA GLY A 421 -17.94 26.19 7.98
C GLY A 421 -17.40 24.98 8.73
N ILE A 422 -16.48 24.23 8.15
CA ILE A 422 -15.61 23.31 8.91
C ILE A 422 -14.19 23.49 8.40
N LYS A 423 -13.29 23.94 9.26
CA LYS A 423 -11.89 24.12 8.90
C LYS A 423 -11.00 23.60 10.03
N PRO A 424 -9.85 22.99 9.73
CA PRO A 424 -8.81 22.86 10.74
C PRO A 424 -8.57 24.23 11.36
N VAL A 425 -8.55 24.30 12.68
CA VAL A 425 -7.83 25.39 13.34
C VAL A 425 -6.39 25.14 12.92
N GLU A 426 -5.91 25.95 11.99
CA GLU A 426 -4.47 26.12 11.85
C GLU A 426 -3.98 26.34 13.27
N GLU A 427 -3.11 25.45 13.77
CA GLU A 427 -2.34 25.81 14.94
C GLU A 427 -1.80 27.19 14.60
N LYS A 428 -2.13 28.17 15.42
CA LYS A 428 -1.33 29.37 15.49
C LYS A 428 0.05 28.93 15.96
N THR A 429 0.82 28.37 15.05
CA THR A 429 2.16 28.86 14.84
C THR A 429 1.91 30.33 14.50
N ASP A 430 2.17 31.22 15.45
CA ASP A 430 2.25 32.64 15.15
C ASP A 430 3.41 32.81 14.14
N ASN A 431 3.15 32.47 12.88
CA ASN A 431 4.07 32.59 11.76
C ASN A 431 4.07 34.01 11.22
N HIS A 432 3.88 34.99 12.11
CA HIS A 432 3.96 36.40 11.83
C HIS A 432 4.63 37.09 13.01
N LEU A 433 5.96 36.96 13.08
CA LEU A 433 6.91 38.05 13.34
C LEU A 433 8.39 37.58 13.32
N ALA A 434 8.73 36.49 12.64
CA ALA A 434 10.13 36.19 12.37
C ALA A 434 10.64 37.01 11.18
N ASN A 435 11.66 37.84 11.38
CA ASN A 435 12.36 38.52 10.29
C ASN A 435 13.24 37.52 9.53
N ILE A 436 12.64 36.71 8.66
CA ILE A 436 13.40 35.81 7.78
C ILE A 436 14.17 36.68 6.78
N LYS A 437 15.49 36.72 6.93
CA LYS A 437 16.39 37.22 5.88
C LYS A 437 17.01 36.03 5.18
N THR A 438 16.64 35.84 3.92
CA THR A 438 17.32 34.91 3.02
C THR A 438 18.30 35.68 2.14
N ASN A 439 19.56 35.30 2.22
CA ASN A 439 20.46 35.34 1.06
C ASN A 439 20.63 33.87 0.66
N ASN A 440 20.74 33.55 -0.63
CA ASN A 440 20.66 32.19 -1.23
C ASN A 440 21.45 31.03 -0.58
N GLU A 441 22.16 31.23 0.52
CA GLU A 441 22.95 30.22 1.25
C GLU A 441 22.76 30.31 2.79
N VAL A 442 22.08 31.34 3.33
CA VAL A 442 21.92 31.56 4.79
C VAL A 442 20.48 31.90 5.15
N ILE A 443 19.92 31.16 6.10
CA ILE A 443 18.64 31.45 6.75
C ILE A 443 18.92 32.01 8.14
N SER A 444 18.38 33.18 8.44
CA SER A 444 18.39 33.73 9.80
C SER A 444 16.99 33.66 10.41
N LEU A 445 16.88 33.01 11.56
CA LEU A 445 15.68 32.87 12.37
C LEU A 445 15.82 33.82 13.57
N SER A 446 14.84 34.70 13.78
CA SER A 446 14.85 35.65 14.89
C SER A 446 13.42 36.05 15.29
N GLY A 447 13.08 36.15 16.58
CA GLY A 447 11.74 36.55 17.06
C GLY A 447 11.37 35.96 18.42
N GLU A 448 10.17 36.23 18.95
CA GLU A 448 9.73 35.63 20.24
C GLU A 448 9.69 34.10 20.19
N GLN A 449 9.92 33.42 21.33
CA GLN A 449 10.21 31.98 21.47
C GLN A 449 9.42 31.11 20.46
N SER A 450 10.13 30.54 19.48
CA SER A 450 9.52 29.94 18.30
C SER A 450 10.04 28.53 18.04
N SER A 451 9.12 27.63 17.67
CA SER A 451 9.46 26.34 17.09
C SER A 451 9.36 26.44 15.56
N PHE A 452 10.45 26.12 14.88
CA PHE A 452 10.59 26.17 13.44
C PHE A 452 10.68 24.77 12.86
N ASP A 453 10.02 24.55 11.72
CA ASP A 453 10.18 23.35 10.92
C ASP A 453 10.91 23.72 9.63
N LEU A 454 12.15 23.23 9.48
CA LEU A 454 13.01 23.59 8.37
C LEU A 454 12.38 23.24 7.01
N ALA A 455 11.62 22.15 6.93
CA ALA A 455 10.95 21.74 5.69
C ALA A 455 9.88 22.76 5.26
N ASN A 456 9.19 23.37 6.23
CA ASN A 456 8.15 24.38 5.97
C ASN A 456 8.74 25.76 5.67
N LEU A 457 9.97 26.02 6.11
CA LEU A 457 10.68 27.27 5.81
C LEU A 457 11.22 27.31 4.38
N LEU A 458 11.37 26.16 3.72
CA LEU A 458 11.98 26.01 2.40
C LEU A 458 10.94 25.65 1.33
N THR A 459 10.33 26.67 0.74
CA THR A 459 9.24 26.54 -0.25
C THR A 459 9.70 26.66 -1.71
N GLU A 460 10.97 27.03 -1.96
CA GLU A 460 11.55 27.19 -3.30
C GLU A 460 12.80 26.31 -3.51
N LYS A 461 13.15 26.02 -4.77
CA LYS A 461 14.40 25.32 -5.11
C LYS A 461 15.60 26.23 -4.86
N GLY A 462 16.40 25.95 -3.83
CA GLY A 462 17.64 26.66 -3.53
C GLY A 462 18.51 25.90 -2.53
N THR A 463 19.83 26.14 -2.55
CA THR A 463 20.76 25.57 -1.57
C THR A 463 20.74 26.37 -0.27
N VAL A 464 21.03 25.73 0.86
CA VAL A 464 21.08 26.34 2.19
C VAL A 464 22.30 25.77 2.88
N ASN A 465 23.25 26.65 3.19
CA ASN A 465 24.52 26.30 3.80
C ASN A 465 24.46 26.48 5.31
N THR A 466 23.81 27.55 5.79
CA THR A 466 23.76 27.91 7.21
C THR A 466 22.36 28.28 7.67
N ILE A 467 21.95 27.72 8.79
CA ILE A 467 20.77 28.13 9.56
C ILE A 467 21.28 28.85 10.81
N ASN A 468 20.80 30.06 11.07
CA ASN A 468 21.27 30.89 12.17
C ASN A 468 20.11 31.26 13.10
N MET A 469 20.19 30.80 14.35
CA MET A 469 19.23 31.03 15.44
C MET A 469 19.84 31.88 16.57
N SER A 470 20.97 32.55 16.35
CA SER A 470 21.68 33.31 17.41
C SER A 470 21.05 34.66 17.77
N ASP A 471 19.72 34.69 17.97
CA ASP A 471 18.95 35.90 18.25
C ASP A 471 18.76 36.21 19.74
N LYS A 472 19.40 35.44 20.63
CA LYS A 472 19.29 35.48 22.11
C LYS A 472 17.95 35.03 22.67
N ILE A 473 17.15 34.30 21.89
CA ILE A 473 15.89 33.70 22.31
C ILE A 473 16.00 32.18 22.16
N ASP A 474 15.36 31.41 23.04
CA ASP A 474 15.41 29.95 22.99
C ASP A 474 14.51 29.44 21.85
N ASN A 475 15.11 28.91 20.79
CA ASN A 475 14.40 28.44 19.61
C ASN A 475 14.43 26.91 19.49
N ASP A 476 13.34 26.32 19.01
CA ASP A 476 13.31 24.91 18.63
C ASP A 476 13.40 24.83 17.10
N LEU A 477 14.28 24.00 16.55
CA LEU A 477 14.38 23.76 15.10
C LEU A 477 14.24 22.27 14.79
N LEU A 478 13.17 21.91 14.12
CA LEU A 478 12.96 20.57 13.57
C LEU A 478 13.68 20.45 12.21
N VAL A 479 14.55 19.45 12.10
CA VAL A 479 15.32 19.15 10.89
C VAL A 479 15.09 17.69 10.50
N ASP A 480 14.70 17.46 9.25
CA ASP A 480 14.61 16.12 8.69
C ASP A 480 15.70 15.85 7.64
N VAL A 481 16.01 14.56 7.47
CA VAL A 481 17.05 14.06 6.55
C VAL A 481 16.78 14.50 5.12
N LYS A 482 15.50 14.45 4.68
CA LYS A 482 15.10 14.81 3.32
C LYS A 482 15.43 16.27 3.01
N THR A 483 15.24 17.16 3.97
CA THR A 483 15.50 18.59 3.83
C THR A 483 16.99 18.86 3.65
N ILE A 484 17.85 18.16 4.41
CA ILE A 484 19.31 18.26 4.23
C ILE A 484 19.74 17.72 2.87
N LEU A 485 19.24 16.56 2.44
CA LEU A 485 19.59 15.99 1.14
C LEU A 485 19.09 16.83 -0.04
N GLN A 486 17.96 17.52 0.12
CA GLN A 486 17.34 18.33 -0.93
C GLN A 486 17.98 19.71 -1.06
N HIS A 487 18.39 20.31 0.06
CA HIS A 487 18.80 21.71 0.11
C HIS A 487 20.25 21.93 0.56
N GLY A 488 20.94 20.92 1.11
CA GLY A 488 22.32 21.04 1.54
C GLY A 488 23.31 20.95 0.39
N GLU A 489 24.60 21.12 0.68
CA GLU A 489 25.67 21.00 -0.30
C GLU A 489 26.67 19.92 0.09
N MET A 490 27.10 19.12 -0.90
CA MET A 490 28.07 18.05 -0.68
C MET A 490 29.46 18.61 -0.38
N ASN A 491 30.13 18.08 0.64
CA ASN A 491 31.50 18.47 1.05
C ASN A 491 31.68 19.94 1.45
N LEU A 492 30.63 20.58 1.94
CA LEU A 492 30.63 22.02 2.21
C LEU A 492 31.60 22.43 3.35
N PHE A 493 31.67 21.64 4.40
CA PHE A 493 32.48 21.89 5.61
C PHE A 493 33.48 20.76 5.90
N ILE A 494 33.14 19.52 5.56
CA ILE A 494 33.99 18.34 5.72
C ILE A 494 34.03 17.60 4.38
N GLU A 495 35.22 17.31 3.86
CA GLU A 495 35.35 16.51 2.62
C GLU A 495 35.15 15.02 2.92
N ASN A 496 33.90 14.53 2.93
CA ASN A 496 33.53 13.15 3.28
C ASN A 496 32.44 12.51 2.40
N SER A 497 32.08 13.16 1.29
CA SER A 497 30.99 12.82 0.35
C SER A 497 29.56 12.96 0.89
N ASN A 498 29.37 13.52 2.08
CA ASN A 498 28.03 13.78 2.63
C ASN A 498 27.50 15.14 2.17
N THR A 499 26.17 15.24 2.07
CA THR A 499 25.42 16.49 1.88
C THR A 499 25.26 17.18 3.23
N GLN A 500 25.74 18.42 3.33
CA GLN A 500 25.97 19.10 4.59
C GLN A 500 25.18 20.39 4.74
N MET A 501 24.77 20.67 5.97
CA MET A 501 24.30 21.96 6.45
C MET A 501 24.91 22.25 7.82
N LYS A 502 24.94 23.52 8.24
CA LYS A 502 25.27 23.87 9.62
C LYS A 502 24.20 24.72 10.31
N VAL A 503 24.09 24.57 11.62
CA VAL A 503 23.23 25.35 12.51
C VAL A 503 24.08 26.13 13.50
N ASN A 504 23.91 27.44 13.50
CA ASN A 504 24.42 28.34 14.54
C ASN A 504 23.27 28.67 15.50
N GLY A 505 23.53 28.68 16.79
CA GLY A 505 22.52 28.98 17.80
C GLY A 505 23.15 29.43 19.11
N ASP A 506 22.32 29.96 20.00
CA ASP A 506 22.67 30.37 21.34
C ASP A 506 22.35 29.27 22.37
N ASN A 507 22.91 29.40 23.58
CA ASN A 507 22.65 28.46 24.66
C ASN A 507 21.19 28.58 25.12
N GLY A 508 20.40 27.53 24.88
CA GLY A 508 18.95 27.52 25.10
C GLY A 508 18.19 26.98 23.88
N ASP A 509 18.80 27.11 22.69
CA ASP A 509 18.26 26.54 21.46
C ASP A 509 18.28 25.00 21.47
N VAL A 510 17.30 24.41 20.79
CA VAL A 510 17.16 22.97 20.61
C VAL A 510 17.02 22.64 19.12
N VAL A 511 17.92 21.80 18.59
CA VAL A 511 17.75 21.16 17.29
C VAL A 511 17.14 19.77 17.49
N LYS A 512 15.97 19.56 16.91
CA LYS A 512 15.23 18.30 16.92
C LYS A 512 15.47 17.59 15.59
N LEU A 513 16.24 16.51 15.64
CA LEU A 513 16.57 15.67 14.49
C LEU A 513 15.49 14.61 14.33
N LYS A 514 14.72 14.73 13.24
CA LYS A 514 13.60 13.84 12.95
C LYS A 514 14.08 12.62 12.18
N ASP A 515 13.68 11.43 12.63
CA ASP A 515 13.87 10.17 11.92
C ASP A 515 12.54 9.79 11.24
N LEU A 516 12.36 10.16 9.97
CA LEU A 516 11.21 9.73 9.18
C LEU A 516 11.71 8.78 8.09
N ILE A 517 11.35 7.48 8.18
CA ILE A 517 10.84 6.60 7.09
C ILE A 517 10.83 5.11 7.55
N PRO A 518 9.93 4.25 7.01
CA PRO A 518 9.46 3.01 7.63
C PRO A 518 10.44 1.82 7.47
N GLU A 519 10.22 0.81 8.32
CA GLU A 519 11.02 -0.39 8.69
C GLU A 519 11.73 -1.24 7.59
N SER A 520 11.96 -0.78 6.36
CA SER A 520 12.47 -1.67 5.29
C SER A 520 13.78 -1.28 4.59
N GLU A 521 14.49 -0.21 4.97
CA GLU A 521 15.83 0.06 4.42
C GLU A 521 16.80 0.47 5.52
N ASN A 522 17.74 -0.43 5.84
CA ASN A 522 18.94 -0.24 6.68
C ASN A 522 18.87 0.92 7.70
N ASN A 523 18.38 0.61 8.91
CA ASN A 523 18.36 1.51 10.07
C ASN A 523 19.71 2.23 10.29
N VAL A 524 19.84 3.44 9.78
CA VAL A 524 20.88 4.38 10.22
C VAL A 524 20.13 5.54 10.86
N SER A 525 19.83 5.43 12.16
CA SER A 525 19.39 6.64 12.90
C SER A 525 20.51 7.66 12.95
N TRP A 526 20.17 8.90 13.29
CA TRP A 526 21.15 9.96 13.54
C TRP A 526 22.24 9.50 14.51
N VAL A 527 23.50 9.56 14.07
CA VAL A 527 24.69 9.26 14.87
C VAL A 527 25.51 10.52 15.06
N GLN A 528 25.70 10.93 16.32
CA GLN A 528 26.68 11.95 16.66
C GLN A 528 28.10 11.37 16.48
N GLN A 529 28.94 12.07 15.71
CA GLN A 529 30.34 11.70 15.52
C GLN A 529 31.18 12.04 16.76
N ASN A 530 32.25 11.29 16.97
CA ASN A 530 33.18 11.57 18.08
C ASN A 530 34.05 12.79 17.75
N GLY A 531 33.96 13.83 18.58
CA GLY A 531 34.74 15.06 18.46
C GLY A 531 33.96 16.20 17.82
N THR A 532 34.61 17.34 17.66
CA THR A 532 34.03 18.55 17.06
C THR A 532 34.82 18.97 15.83
N VAL A 533 34.15 19.74 14.96
CA VAL A 533 34.78 20.40 13.81
C VAL A 533 34.80 21.90 14.06
N THR A 534 35.97 22.53 13.96
CA THR A 534 36.12 23.97 14.14
C THR A 534 36.01 24.69 12.78
N ILE A 535 34.98 25.52 12.61
CA ILE A 535 34.77 26.33 11.41
C ILE A 535 34.84 27.80 11.80
N ALA A 536 35.78 28.54 11.21
CA ALA A 536 36.00 29.96 11.51
C ALA A 536 36.15 30.28 13.02
N GLY A 537 36.71 29.35 13.79
CA GLY A 537 36.94 29.50 15.23
C GLY A 537 35.75 29.14 16.13
N ILE A 538 34.67 28.59 15.57
CA ILE A 538 33.51 28.07 16.30
C ILE A 538 33.51 26.55 16.18
N ASP A 539 33.29 25.84 17.29
CA ASP A 539 33.23 24.38 17.33
C ASP A 539 31.82 23.87 17.08
N TYR A 540 31.70 22.79 16.30
CA TYR A 540 30.44 22.15 15.94
C TYR A 540 30.50 20.65 16.25
N SER A 541 29.45 20.14 16.89
CA SER A 541 29.14 18.72 16.94
C SER A 541 28.58 18.27 15.59
N VAL A 542 28.97 17.09 15.12
CA VAL A 542 28.57 16.57 13.80
C VAL A 542 27.61 15.40 13.98
N TYR A 543 26.47 15.43 13.29
CA TYR A 543 25.44 14.40 13.31
C TYR A 543 25.24 13.87 11.89
N ASN A 544 25.23 12.54 11.72
CA ASN A 544 25.13 11.89 10.40
C ASN A 544 23.93 10.96 10.34
N HIS A 545 23.28 10.92 9.19
CA HIS A 545 22.22 9.97 8.86
C HIS A 545 22.31 9.63 7.36
N GLY A 546 22.80 8.44 7.04
CA GLY A 546 23.12 8.08 5.65
C GLY A 546 24.10 9.07 5.02
N ASP A 547 23.72 9.64 3.88
CA ASP A 547 24.49 10.65 3.14
C ASP A 547 24.22 12.09 3.64
N ALA A 548 23.36 12.28 4.65
CA ALA A 548 23.07 13.59 5.24
C ALA A 548 23.93 13.85 6.48
N GLU A 549 24.42 15.08 6.62
CA GLU A 549 25.26 15.49 7.74
C GLU A 549 24.89 16.91 8.22
N LEU A 550 24.62 17.04 9.52
CA LEU A 550 24.30 18.32 10.16
C LEU A 550 25.37 18.69 11.18
N LEU A 551 25.97 19.86 11.01
CA LEU A 551 26.93 20.42 11.96
C LEU A 551 26.19 21.40 12.88
N VAL A 552 26.09 21.09 14.18
CA VAL A 552 25.39 21.91 15.16
C VAL A 552 26.39 22.58 16.09
N GLN A 553 26.34 23.90 16.20
CA GLN A 553 27.26 24.68 17.03
C GLN A 553 27.23 24.21 18.51
N GLU A 554 28.42 24.07 19.11
CA GLU A 554 28.55 23.72 20.52
C GLU A 554 27.80 24.72 21.42
N GLY A 555 26.95 24.19 22.31
CA GLY A 555 26.07 24.97 23.18
C GLY A 555 24.58 24.92 22.79
N VAL A 556 24.25 24.49 21.57
CA VAL A 556 22.88 24.17 21.15
C VAL A 556 22.55 22.74 21.55
N LYS A 557 21.38 22.52 22.18
CA LYS A 557 20.94 21.18 22.56
C LYS A 557 20.47 20.42 21.33
N VAL A 558 20.79 19.15 21.22
CA VAL A 558 20.27 18.28 20.15
C VAL A 558 19.42 17.16 20.74
N GLU A 559 18.23 16.97 20.18
CA GLU A 559 17.28 15.91 20.55
C GLU A 559 16.96 15.07 19.32
N LEU A 560 16.89 13.75 19.50
CA LEU A 560 16.34 12.85 18.49
C LEU A 560 14.84 12.71 18.75
N VAL A 561 14.02 12.95 17.72
CA VAL A 561 12.53 12.99 17.84
C VAL A 561 11.80 12.15 16.81
#